data_AF-A0AA41QIW6-F1
#
_entry.id   AF-A0AA41QIW6-F1
#
_cell.length_a   1.000
_cell.length_b   1.000
_cell.length_c   1.000
_cell.angle_alpha   90.00
_cell.angle_beta   90.00
_cell.angle_gamma   90.00
#
_symmetry.space_group_name_H-M   'P 1'
#
loop_
_entity.id
_entity.type
_entity.pdbx_description
1 polymer ?
#
loop_
_entity_poly.entity_id
_entity_poly.type
_entity_poly.pdbx_seq_one_letter_code
_entity_poly.pdbx_strand_id
1 'polypeptide(L)'
;MEDHEIPAGSDLEQIKIVINSLHLSLRFLLNRIDEKLGADAADAARAELLENMENGNIDMAVLEDGKTFDFVMSVLSALPIRKHNAAHVSHGHSEATH
;
A
#
# COMPACT_ATOMS: atom_id res chain seq x y z
N MET A 1 -9.52 19.56 0.94
CA MET A 1 -8.36 18.93 1.57
C MET A 1 -7.31 20.02 1.72
N GLU A 2 -6.53 20.03 2.80
CA GLU A 2 -5.37 20.91 2.88
C GLU A 2 -4.30 20.32 1.95
N ASP A 3 -3.95 21.02 0.88
CA ASP A 3 -2.85 20.62 0.02
C ASP A 3 -1.55 20.74 0.83
N HIS A 4 -0.90 19.60 1.07
CA HIS A 4 0.42 19.61 1.70
C HIS A 4 1.44 20.05 0.66
N GLU A 5 1.76 21.35 0.65
CA GLU A 5 2.84 21.86 -0.19
C GLU A 5 4.18 21.28 0.28
N ILE A 6 4.93 20.68 -0.66
CA ILE A 6 6.31 20.30 -0.40
C ILE A 6 7.13 21.59 -0.22
N PRO A 7 7.89 21.74 0.88
CA PRO A 7 8.68 22.94 1.12
C PRO A 7 9.58 23.29 -0.07
N ALA A 8 9.56 24.55 -0.48
CA ALA A 8 10.42 25.04 -1.54
C ALA A 8 11.91 24.81 -1.18
N GLY A 9 12.67 24.23 -2.12
CA GLY A 9 14.08 23.90 -1.91
C GLY A 9 14.37 22.48 -1.43
N SER A 10 13.35 21.60 -1.35
CA SER A 10 13.60 20.18 -1.13
C SER A 10 14.43 19.57 -2.25
N ASP A 11 15.56 18.97 -1.88
CA ASP A 11 16.40 18.23 -2.82
C ASP A 11 15.79 16.86 -3.15
N LEU A 12 16.38 16.22 -4.17
CA LEU A 12 15.94 14.91 -4.64
C LEU A 12 16.04 13.81 -3.57
N GLU A 13 16.95 13.96 -2.59
CA GLU A 13 17.11 12.99 -1.50
C GLU A 13 15.94 13.08 -0.51
N GLN A 14 15.55 14.30 -0.14
CA GLN A 14 14.36 14.54 0.68
C GLN A 14 13.10 13.99 0.03
N ILE A 15 12.93 14.23 -1.28
CA ILE A 15 11.79 13.69 -2.05
C ILE A 15 11.78 12.15 -1.99
N LYS A 16 12.93 11.50 -2.18
CA LYS A 16 13.04 10.03 -2.07
C LYS A 16 12.69 9.53 -0.67
N ILE A 17 13.13 10.22 0.38
CA ILE A 17 12.81 9.87 1.77
C ILE A 17 11.31 9.94 2.00
N VAL A 18 10.65 11.01 1.55
CA VAL A 18 9.19 11.18 1.66
C VAL A 18 8.45 10.06 0.95
N ILE A 19 8.80 9.77 -0.31
CA ILE A 19 8.16 8.69 -1.10
C ILE A 19 8.34 7.33 -0.42
N ASN A 20 9.56 7.00 0.03
CA ASN A 20 9.82 5.74 0.73
C ASN A 20 9.04 5.64 2.04
N SER A 21 8.92 6.75 2.77
CA SER A 21 8.16 6.81 4.02
C SER A 21 6.67 6.61 3.78
N LEU A 22 6.11 7.23 2.74
CA LEU A 22 4.72 7.04 2.33
C LEU A 22 4.46 5.58 1.93
N HIS A 23 5.33 4.98 1.12
CA HIS A 23 5.21 3.57 0.75
C HIS A 23 5.27 2.63 1.97
N LEU A 24 6.17 2.89 2.93
CA LEU A 24 6.25 2.11 4.17
C LEU A 24 5.00 2.25 5.03
N SER A 25 4.44 3.46 5.15
CA SER A 25 3.19 3.73 5.88
C SER A 25 2.00 3.02 5.26
N LEU A 26 1.87 3.03 3.93
CA LEU A 26 0.80 2.31 3.21
C LEU A 26 0.94 0.79 3.42
N ARG A 27 2.16 0.25 3.34
CA ARG A 27 2.40 -1.16 3.63
C ARG A 27 2.03 -1.53 5.07
N PHE A 28 2.38 -0.68 6.04
CA PHE A 28 2.01 -0.88 7.43
C PHE A 28 0.48 -0.90 7.61
N LEU A 29 -0.23 0.03 6.96
CA LEU A 29 -1.70 0.09 7.02
C LEU A 29 -2.35 -1.16 6.42
N LEU A 30 -1.89 -1.62 5.26
CA LEU A 30 -2.40 -2.85 4.63
C LEU A 30 -2.15 -4.08 5.53
N ASN A 31 -0.97 -4.20 6.12
CA ASN A 31 -0.69 -5.25 7.10
C ASN A 31 -1.62 -5.15 8.32
N ARG A 32 -1.94 -3.94 8.78
CA ARG A 32 -2.84 -3.74 9.91
C ARG A 32 -4.28 -4.12 9.58
N ILE A 33 -4.73 -3.86 8.36
CA ILE A 33 -6.03 -4.31 7.86
C ILE A 33 -6.05 -5.83 7.82
N ASP A 34 -5.01 -6.47 7.29
CA ASP A 34 -4.88 -7.94 7.27
C ASP A 34 -4.98 -8.53 8.69
N GLU A 35 -4.18 -8.01 9.63
CA GLU A 35 -4.19 -8.44 11.03
C GLU A 35 -5.55 -8.33 11.74
N LYS A 36 -6.41 -7.38 11.31
CA LYS A 36 -7.64 -7.04 12.01
C LYS A 36 -8.91 -7.53 11.34
N LEU A 37 -8.92 -7.52 10.02
CA LEU A 37 -10.08 -7.75 9.18
C LEU A 37 -9.86 -8.92 8.20
N GLY A 38 -8.63 -9.43 8.12
CA GLY A 38 -8.26 -10.55 7.27
C GLY A 38 -7.72 -10.12 5.90
N ALA A 39 -7.10 -11.10 5.23
CA ALA A 39 -6.38 -10.89 3.97
C ALA A 39 -7.26 -10.34 2.85
N ASP A 40 -8.48 -10.86 2.69
CA ASP A 40 -9.41 -10.43 1.64
C ASP A 40 -9.74 -8.93 1.77
N ALA A 41 -9.88 -8.42 3.00
CA ALA A 41 -10.12 -7.01 3.26
C ALA A 41 -8.89 -6.14 2.93
N ALA A 42 -7.68 -6.64 3.17
CA ALA A 42 -6.45 -5.94 2.81
C ALA A 42 -6.25 -5.89 1.29
N ASP A 43 -6.53 -6.98 0.59
CA ASP A 43 -6.44 -7.06 -0.86
C ASP A 43 -7.51 -6.16 -1.53
N ALA A 44 -8.74 -6.16 -1.02
CA ALA A 44 -9.80 -5.25 -1.48
C ALA A 44 -9.41 -3.79 -1.27
N ALA A 45 -8.92 -3.41 -0.09
CA ALA A 45 -8.48 -2.05 0.19
C ALA A 45 -7.34 -1.60 -0.74
N ARG A 46 -6.40 -2.50 -1.06
CA ARG A 46 -5.32 -2.23 -2.03
C ARG A 46 -5.88 -2.05 -3.44
N ALA A 47 -6.82 -2.88 -3.87
CA ALA A 47 -7.45 -2.79 -5.19
C ALA A 47 -8.24 -1.48 -5.34
N GLU A 48 -9.06 -1.14 -4.35
CA GLU A 48 -9.82 0.11 -4.31
C GLU A 48 -8.90 1.34 -4.33
N LEU A 49 -7.76 1.29 -3.63
CA LEU A 49 -6.77 2.37 -3.69
C LEU A 49 -6.26 2.58 -5.13
N LEU A 50 -5.88 1.51 -5.82
CA LEU A 50 -5.38 1.60 -7.20
C LEU A 50 -6.46 2.11 -8.16
N GLU A 51 -7.67 1.58 -8.05
CA GLU A 51 -8.80 2.00 -8.89
C GLU A 51 -9.16 3.47 -8.67
N ASN A 52 -9.17 3.94 -7.43
CA ASN A 52 -9.47 5.34 -7.13
C ASN A 52 -8.37 6.30 -7.58
N MET A 53 -7.11 5.84 -7.61
CA MET A 53 -5.99 6.60 -8.18
C MET A 53 -6.05 6.67 -9.71
N GLU A 54 -6.41 5.57 -10.37
CA GLU A 54 -6.53 5.50 -11.83
C GLU A 54 -7.72 6.31 -12.36
N ASN A 55 -8.86 6.24 -11.68
CA ASN A 55 -10.09 6.92 -12.08
C ASN A 55 -10.18 8.38 -11.60
N GLY A 56 -9.16 8.89 -10.88
CA GLY A 56 -9.13 10.28 -10.41
C GLY A 56 -10.12 10.60 -9.29
N ASN A 57 -10.61 9.58 -8.57
CA ASN A 57 -11.44 9.78 -7.37
C ASN A 57 -10.60 10.31 -6.20
N ILE A 58 -9.28 10.08 -6.23
CA ILE A 58 -8.30 10.84 -5.49
C ILE A 58 -7.84 11.96 -6.41
N ASP A 59 -7.96 13.21 -5.95
CA ASP A 59 -7.76 14.41 -6.76
C ASP A 59 -6.30 14.50 -7.27
N MET A 60 -6.06 13.94 -8.45
CA MET A 60 -4.77 13.93 -9.13
C MET A 60 -4.59 15.18 -10.01
N ALA A 61 -5.48 16.18 -9.89
CA ALA A 61 -5.34 17.48 -10.55
C ALA A 61 -3.99 18.16 -10.24
N VAL A 62 -3.32 17.76 -9.15
CA VAL A 62 -1.97 18.22 -8.79
C VAL A 62 -0.87 17.72 -9.73
N LEU A 63 -1.04 16.59 -10.40
CA LEU A 63 0.08 15.99 -11.14
C LEU A 63 0.30 16.62 -12.51
N GLU A 64 -0.74 17.05 -13.25
CA GLU A 64 -0.76 17.64 -14.62
C GLU A 64 0.23 17.06 -15.68
N ASP A 65 1.01 16.04 -15.33
CA ASP A 65 2.14 15.44 -16.03
C ASP A 65 2.00 13.91 -15.95
N GLY A 66 1.76 13.30 -17.10
CA GLY A 66 1.54 11.86 -17.21
C GLY A 66 2.74 11.03 -16.74
N LYS A 67 3.97 11.53 -16.86
CA LYS A 67 5.16 10.78 -16.40
C LYS A 67 5.23 10.67 -14.88
N THR A 68 4.89 11.77 -14.19
CA THR A 68 4.82 11.78 -12.73
C THR A 68 3.66 10.90 -12.25
N PHE A 69 2.53 10.91 -12.97
CA PHE A 69 1.43 9.97 -12.74
C PHE A 69 1.89 8.49 -12.85
N ASP A 70 2.55 8.12 -13.95
CA ASP A 70 3.04 6.76 -14.16
C ASP A 70 4.02 6.33 -13.06
N PHE A 71 4.88 7.27 -12.63
CA PHE A 71 5.80 7.03 -11.52
C PHE A 71 5.05 6.76 -10.21
N VAL A 72 4.05 7.57 -9.85
CA VAL A 72 3.22 7.36 -8.66
C VAL A 72 2.51 6.00 -8.72
N MET A 73 1.90 5.68 -9.87
CA MET A 73 1.24 4.38 -10.08
C MET A 73 2.21 3.22 -9.95
N SER A 74 3.45 3.35 -10.42
CA SER A 74 4.48 2.32 -10.25
C SER A 74 4.80 2.06 -8.78
N VAL A 75 4.88 3.10 -7.94
CA VAL A 75 5.15 2.97 -6.50
C VAL A 75 3.98 2.28 -5.79
N LEU A 76 2.74 2.64 -6.12
CA LEU A 76 1.56 2.04 -5.51
C LEU A 76 1.35 0.59 -5.95
N SER A 77 1.58 0.30 -7.23
CA SER A 77 1.49 -1.08 -7.76
C SER A 77 2.51 -2.02 -7.11
N ALA A 78 3.63 -1.49 -6.61
CA ALA A 78 4.64 -2.25 -5.89
C ALA A 78 4.22 -2.62 -4.45
N LEU A 79 3.11 -2.07 -3.93
CA LEU A 79 2.56 -2.49 -2.65
C LEU A 79 2.26 -4.00 -2.70
N PRO A 80 2.60 -4.74 -1.63
CA PRO A 80 2.52 -6.19 -1.65
C PRO A 80 1.09 -6.67 -1.90
N ILE A 81 0.94 -7.56 -2.88
CA ILE A 81 -0.22 -8.44 -3.00
C ILE A 81 0.25 -9.75 -2.38
N ARG A 82 -0.39 -10.21 -1.30
CA ARG A 82 -0.12 -11.59 -0.89
C ARG A 82 -0.84 -12.52 -1.86
N LYS A 83 -0.07 -13.21 -2.72
CA LYS A 83 -0.50 -14.54 -3.15
C LYS A 83 -0.56 -15.39 -1.89
N HIS A 84 -1.76 -15.83 -1.57
CA HIS A 84 -2.09 -16.77 -0.51
C HIS A 84 -1.02 -17.87 -0.39
N ASN A 85 -0.06 -17.70 0.53
CA ASN A 85 0.77 -18.82 0.94
C ASN A 85 -0.11 -19.68 1.85
N ALA A 86 -0.85 -20.60 1.24
CA ALA A 86 -1.41 -21.77 1.92
C ALA A 86 -0.24 -22.60 2.46
N ALA A 87 0.31 -22.20 3.59
CA ALA A 87 1.29 -22.96 4.33
C ALA A 87 1.04 -22.77 5.83
N HIS A 88 -0.16 -23.12 6.27
CA HIS A 88 -0.42 -23.47 7.66
C HIS A 88 -1.51 -24.52 7.75
N VAL A 89 -1.18 -25.75 7.32
CA VAL A 89 -1.80 -26.95 7.90
C VAL A 89 -0.71 -28.00 8.10
N SER A 90 -0.18 -28.05 9.32
CA SER A 90 0.26 -29.30 9.93
C SER A 90 -0.42 -29.35 11.30
N HIS A 91 -1.68 -29.79 11.29
CA HIS A 91 -2.41 -30.21 12.47
C HIS A 91 -2.33 -31.74 12.53
N GLY A 92 -1.90 -32.29 13.67
CA GLY A 92 -1.73 -33.72 13.96
C GLY A 92 -0.37 -33.96 14.59
N HIS A 93 -0.22 -34.42 15.83
CA HIS A 93 -0.90 -35.51 16.53
C HIS A 93 -0.78 -35.24 18.06
N SER A 94 -1.89 -35.17 18.80
CA SER A 94 -2.52 -36.25 19.57
C SER A 94 -2.16 -36.20 21.07
N GLU A 95 -3.20 -36.00 21.87
CA GLU A 95 -3.24 -36.22 23.32
C GLU A 95 -2.96 -37.68 23.68
N ALA A 96 -2.37 -37.89 24.86
CA ALA A 96 -2.70 -38.92 25.86
C ALA A 96 -1.64 -38.85 26.98
N THR A 97 -1.90 -38.20 28.12
CA THR A 97 -2.38 -38.85 29.36
C THR A 97 -2.08 -40.35 29.46
N HIS A 98 -1.00 -40.70 30.17
CA HIS A 98 -1.04 -41.63 31.30
C HIS A 98 0.27 -41.59 32.11
#